data_AF-A0A7S2LCC3-F1
#
_entry.id   AF-A0A7S2LCC3-F1
#
_cell.length_a   1.000
_cell.length_b   1.000
_cell.length_c   1.000
_cell.angle_alpha   90.00
_cell.angle_beta   90.00
_cell.angle_gamma   90.00
#
_symmetry.space_group_name_H-M   'P 1'
#
loop_
_entity.id
_entity.type
_entity.pdbx_description
1 polymer ?
#
loop_
_entity_poly.entity_id
_entity_poly.type
_entity_poly.pdbx_seq_one_letter_code
_entity_poly.pdbx_strand_id
1 'polypeptide(L)'
;MISGALPGERVRARITRNFRRRSEAALVEVARRAPERVEPKCPLFGRCGGCQYQHLEYAAQLQWKRRHVRDALVRTAGLELSEEAVRPTEPSPLQWFYRTKITPHFGGVPPQPMREAFRAAGVRGP
;
A
#
# COMPACT_ATOMS: atom_id res chain seq x y z
N MET A 1 8.29 -11.67 -2.70
CA MET A 1 7.70 -10.32 -2.62
C MET A 1 7.26 -10.08 -1.19
N ILE A 2 7.59 -8.92 -0.64
CA ILE A 2 7.22 -8.50 0.71
C ILE A 2 6.47 -7.18 0.58
N SER A 3 5.17 -7.18 0.86
CA SER A 3 4.36 -5.96 0.78
C SER A 3 4.74 -4.98 1.88
N GLY A 4 4.96 -3.71 1.53
CA GLY A 4 5.29 -2.65 2.48
C GLY A 4 6.78 -2.53 2.85
N ALA A 5 7.66 -3.35 2.25
CA ALA A 5 9.10 -3.20 2.35
C ALA A 5 9.63 -2.34 1.18
N LEU A 6 10.62 -1.50 1.45
CA LEU A 6 11.32 -0.72 0.44
C LEU A 6 12.66 -1.40 0.06
N PRO A 7 13.15 -1.21 -1.18
CA PRO A 7 14.53 -1.49 -1.57
C PRO A 7 15.54 -0.90 -0.57
N GLY A 8 16.61 -1.64 -0.30
CA GLY A 8 17.65 -1.23 0.64
C GLY A 8 17.35 -1.52 2.11
N GLU A 9 16.12 -1.93 2.45
CA GLU A 9 15.76 -2.27 3.83
C GLU A 9 16.23 -3.66 4.25
N ARG A 10 16.61 -3.77 5.53
CA ARG A 10 16.76 -5.08 6.18
C ARG A 10 15.51 -5.35 7.00
N VAL A 11 14.80 -6.42 6.68
CA VAL A 11 13.49 -6.73 7.27
C VAL A 11 13.43 -8.13 7.86
N ARG A 12 12.63 -8.31 8.91
CA ARG A 12 12.13 -9.61 9.35
C ARG A 12 10.80 -9.85 8.63
N ALA A 13 10.68 -10.98 7.96
CA ALA A 13 9.49 -11.33 7.21
C ALA A 13 9.06 -12.77 7.50
N ARG A 14 7.75 -13.01 7.46
CA ARG A 14 7.14 -14.33 7.61
C ARG A 14 6.61 -14.79 6.26
N ILE A 15 7.12 -15.90 5.74
CA ILE A 15 6.64 -16.48 4.49
C ILE A 15 5.16 -16.84 4.65
N THR A 16 4.33 -16.34 3.74
CA THR A 16 2.88 -16.58 3.73
C THR A 16 2.49 -17.57 2.64
N ARG A 17 3.17 -17.54 1.49
CA ARG A 17 2.93 -18.46 0.37
C ARG A 17 4.24 -18.73 -0.35
N ASN A 18 4.40 -19.96 -0.84
CA ASN A 18 5.54 -20.35 -1.65
C ASN A 18 5.08 -20.82 -3.04
N PHE A 19 5.75 -20.34 -4.08
CA PHE A 19 5.53 -20.72 -5.47
C PHE A 19 6.85 -21.24 -6.05
N ARG A 20 6.77 -21.98 -7.16
CA ARG A 20 7.95 -22.59 -7.81
C ARG A 20 9.12 -21.64 -8.08
N ARG A 21 8.84 -20.36 -8.36
CA ARG A 21 9.87 -19.35 -8.72
C ARG A 21 9.91 -18.12 -7.80
N ARG A 22 9.06 -18.06 -6.78
CA ARG A 22 9.00 -16.92 -5.85
C ARG A 22 8.31 -17.32 -4.54
N SER A 23 8.62 -16.60 -3.47
CA SER A 23 7.84 -16.66 -2.23
C SER A 23 7.19 -15.31 -1.95
N GLU A 24 6.03 -15.32 -1.34
CA GLU A 24 5.34 -14.16 -0.79
C GLU A 24 5.48 -14.19 0.73
N ALA A 25 5.69 -13.03 1.34
CA ALA A 25 5.87 -12.91 2.77
C ALA A 25 5.22 -11.63 3.32
N ALA A 26 4.77 -11.72 4.56
CA ALA A 26 4.32 -10.57 5.33
C ALA A 26 5.51 -9.91 6.03
N LEU A 27 5.57 -8.58 5.97
CA LEU A 27 6.53 -7.77 6.73
C LEU A 27 6.19 -7.87 8.22
N VAL A 28 7.14 -8.33 9.03
CA VAL A 28 6.99 -8.40 10.50
C VAL A 28 7.64 -7.17 11.13
N GLU A 29 8.84 -6.83 10.69
CA GLU A 29 9.63 -5.74 11.27
C GLU A 29 10.63 -5.19 10.24
N VAL A 30 10.89 -3.89 10.30
CA VAL A 30 11.98 -3.24 9.54
C VAL A 30 13.14 -3.00 10.50
N ALA A 31 14.16 -3.87 10.45
CA ALA A 31 15.35 -3.78 11.30
C ALA A 31 16.31 -2.65 10.88
N ARG A 32 16.37 -2.35 9.58
CA ARG A 32 17.09 -1.18 9.05
C ARG A 32 16.22 -0.49 8.00
N ARG A 33 15.83 0.75 8.29
CA ARG A 33 15.01 1.59 7.41
C ARG A 33 15.82 2.12 6.23
N ALA A 34 15.17 2.25 5.08
CA ALA A 34 15.73 2.97 3.94
C ALA A 34 15.68 4.49 4.22
N PRO A 35 16.64 5.29 3.71
CA PRO A 35 16.65 6.74 3.89
C PRO A 35 15.35 7.43 3.45
N GLU A 36 14.73 6.92 2.39
CA GLU A 36 13.49 7.43 1.81
C GLU A 36 12.21 6.94 2.51
N ARG A 37 12.31 6.13 3.58
CA ARG A 37 11.13 5.70 4.34
C ARG A 37 10.60 6.85 5.19
N VAL A 38 9.30 7.11 5.06
CA VAL A 38 8.55 8.05 5.92
C VAL A 38 7.46 7.35 6.69
N GLU A 39 6.97 8.00 7.74
CA GLU A 39 5.77 7.55 8.45
C GLU A 39 4.51 7.94 7.66
N PRO A 40 3.63 6.98 7.31
CA PRO A 40 2.37 7.28 6.64
C PRO A 40 1.48 8.21 7.47
N LYS A 41 0.87 9.21 6.83
CA LYS A 41 -0.06 10.12 7.52
C LYS A 41 -1.45 9.52 7.74
N CYS A 42 -1.86 8.56 6.92
CA CYS A 42 -3.19 7.94 7.02
C CYS A 42 -3.19 6.81 8.05
N PRO A 43 -4.03 6.83 9.09
CA PRO A 43 -4.11 5.77 10.09
C PRO A 43 -4.63 4.44 9.53
N LEU A 44 -5.23 4.45 8.33
CA LEU A 44 -5.72 3.26 7.64
C LEU A 44 -4.72 2.72 6.59
N PHE A 45 -3.54 3.31 6.49
CA PHE A 45 -2.52 2.87 5.54
C PHE A 45 -2.18 1.39 5.77
N GLY A 46 -2.03 0.63 4.67
CA GLY A 46 -1.84 -0.82 4.71
C GLY A 46 -3.12 -1.65 4.95
N ARG A 47 -4.25 -1.04 5.34
CA ARG A 47 -5.53 -1.73 5.58
C ARG A 47 -6.59 -1.41 4.52
N CYS A 48 -6.78 -0.14 4.16
CA CYS A 48 -7.87 0.26 3.27
C CYS A 48 -7.60 0.06 1.77
N GLY A 49 -6.35 -0.20 1.37
CA GLY A 49 -5.94 -0.36 -0.04
C GLY A 49 -5.95 0.91 -0.89
N GLY A 50 -6.39 2.05 -0.35
CA GLY A 50 -6.52 3.31 -1.11
C GLY A 50 -5.19 3.98 -1.46
N CYS A 51 -4.12 3.69 -0.73
CA CYS A 51 -2.78 4.23 -1.00
C CYS A 51 -1.73 3.13 -0.87
N GLN A 52 -0.75 3.14 -1.78
CA GLN A 52 0.32 2.13 -1.83
C GLN A 52 1.67 2.66 -1.32
N TYR A 53 1.96 3.95 -1.48
CA TYR A 53 3.31 4.50 -1.28
C TYR A 53 3.42 5.54 -0.15
N GLN A 54 2.45 5.67 0.77
CA GLN A 54 2.54 6.70 1.82
C GLN A 54 3.75 6.54 2.77
N HIS A 55 4.41 5.38 2.77
CA HIS A 55 5.63 5.12 3.55
C HIS A 55 6.92 5.42 2.77
N LEU A 56 6.82 5.98 1.57
CA LEU A 56 7.93 6.36 0.70
C LEU A 56 7.91 7.88 0.47
N GLU A 57 9.06 8.53 0.64
CA GLU A 57 9.23 9.97 0.37
C GLU A 57 8.70 10.37 -1.01
N TYR A 58 8.07 11.53 -1.11
CA TYR A 58 7.37 11.92 -2.35
C TYR A 58 8.33 12.04 -3.54
N ALA A 59 9.52 12.62 -3.33
CA ALA A 59 10.54 12.70 -4.37
C ALA A 59 10.97 11.30 -4.85
N ALA A 60 11.10 10.34 -3.94
CA ALA A 60 11.42 8.96 -4.30
C ALA A 60 10.27 8.28 -5.06
N GLN A 61 9.00 8.59 -4.74
CA GLN A 61 7.85 8.10 -5.52
C GLN A 61 7.91 8.57 -6.98
N LEU A 62 8.27 9.82 -7.24
CA LEU A 62 8.40 10.37 -8.60
C LEU A 62 9.50 9.64 -9.37
N GLN A 63 10.67 9.47 -8.76
CA GLN A 63 11.79 8.75 -9.38
C GLN A 63 11.44 7.29 -9.68
N TRP A 64 10.73 6.63 -8.76
CA TRP A 64 10.26 5.25 -8.96
C TRP A 64 9.29 5.14 -10.12
N LYS A 65 8.32 6.05 -10.23
CA LYS A 65 7.35 6.05 -11.34
C LYS A 65 8.05 6.23 -12.68
N ARG A 66 8.99 7.17 -12.78
CA ARG A 66 9.81 7.38 -13.98
C ARG A 66 10.55 6.10 -14.37
N ARG A 67 11.26 5.48 -13.43
CA ARG A 67 11.99 4.22 -13.67
C ARG A 67 11.05 3.10 -14.10
N HIS A 68 9.89 2.97 -13.47
CA HIS A 68 8.93 1.92 -13.80
C HIS A 68 8.44 2.03 -15.25
N VAL A 69 8.14 3.24 -15.73
CA VAL A 69 7.76 3.47 -17.13
C VAL A 69 8.90 3.09 -18.07
N ARG A 70 10.13 3.53 -17.77
CA ARG A 70 11.31 3.18 -18.58
C ARG A 70 11.52 1.66 -18.62
N ASP A 71 11.52 1.01 -17.47
CA ASP A 71 11.72 -0.44 -17.36
C ASP A 71 10.66 -1.22 -18.15
N ALA A 72 9.42 -0.76 -18.15
CA ALA A 72 8.36 -1.36 -18.96
C ALA A 72 8.64 -1.21 -20.47
N LEU A 73 9.08 -0.03 -20.93
CA LEU A 73 9.41 0.18 -22.34
C LEU A 73 10.62 -0.66 -22.79
N VAL A 74 11.68 -0.74 -21.97
CA VAL A 74 12.86 -1.54 -22.30
C VAL A 74 12.55 -3.03 -22.24
N ARG A 75 11.96 -3.51 -21.13
CA ARG A 75 11.82 -4.96 -20.88
C ARG A 75 10.62 -5.58 -21.55
N THR A 76 9.53 -4.83 -21.74
CA THR A 76 8.29 -5.36 -22.33
C THR A 76 8.18 -5.00 -23.81
N ALA A 77 8.54 -3.78 -24.21
CA ALA A 77 8.49 -3.39 -25.62
C ALA A 77 9.81 -3.60 -26.39
N GLY A 78 10.90 -3.97 -25.70
CA GLY A 78 12.20 -4.28 -26.33
C GLY A 78 12.91 -3.05 -26.91
N LEU A 79 12.56 -1.85 -26.45
CA LEU A 79 13.14 -0.60 -26.95
C LEU A 79 14.50 -0.34 -26.31
N GLU A 80 15.47 0.06 -27.12
CA GLU A 80 16.73 0.63 -26.63
C GLU A 80 16.51 2.12 -26.34
N LEU A 81 16.56 2.50 -25.07
CA LEU A 81 16.30 3.86 -24.62
C LEU A 81 17.48 4.41 -23.83
N SER A 82 17.87 5.64 -24.15
CA SER A 82 18.76 6.43 -23.29
C SER A 82 18.08 6.73 -21.95
N GLU A 83 18.86 7.10 -20.94
CA GLU A 83 18.35 7.44 -19.61
C GLU A 83 17.41 8.67 -19.65
N GLU A 84 17.62 9.56 -20.62
CA GLU A 84 16.88 10.82 -20.79
C GLU A 84 15.58 10.62 -21.58
N ALA A 85 15.38 9.48 -22.23
CA ALA A 85 14.24 9.23 -23.11
C ALA A 85 12.88 9.35 -22.40
N VAL A 86 12.84 8.99 -21.11
CA VAL A 86 11.67 9.20 -20.25
C VAL A 86 11.90 10.43 -19.41
N ARG A 87 11.08 11.48 -19.59
CA ARG A 87 11.16 12.72 -18.81
C ARG A 87 10.87 12.49 -17.31
N PRO A 88 11.30 13.42 -16.43
CA PRO A 88 10.90 13.41 -15.02
C PRO A 88 9.38 13.29 -14.85
N THR A 89 8.94 12.58 -13.80
CA THR A 89 7.50 12.49 -13.47
C THR A 89 7.02 13.82 -12.93
N GLU A 90 5.98 14.37 -13.56
CA GLU A 90 5.35 15.61 -13.11
C GLU A 90 4.73 15.44 -11.71
N PRO A 91 5.05 16.32 -10.76
CA PRO A 91 4.47 16.29 -9.43
C PRO A 91 3.01 16.76 -9.44
N SER A 92 2.22 16.22 -8.52
CA SER A 92 0.90 16.75 -8.21
C SER A 92 1.04 18.09 -7.50
N PRO A 93 0.22 19.11 -7.85
CA PRO A 93 0.20 20.37 -7.11
C PRO A 93 -0.21 20.17 -5.64
N LEU A 94 -1.00 19.13 -5.35
CA LEU A 94 -1.42 18.74 -4.00
C LEU A 94 -1.05 17.28 -3.73
N GLN A 95 -0.25 17.05 -2.69
CA GLN A 95 0.12 15.69 -2.26
C GLN A 95 -0.95 15.04 -1.38
N TRP A 96 -1.77 15.85 -0.72
CA TRP A 96 -2.82 15.44 0.22
C TRP A 96 -4.14 16.08 -0.17
N PHE A 97 -5.25 15.42 0.16
CA PHE A 97 -6.61 15.92 -0.09
C PHE A 97 -6.90 16.29 -1.56
N TYR A 98 -6.11 15.79 -2.51
CA TYR A 98 -6.26 16.07 -3.94
C TYR A 98 -7.46 15.34 -4.59
N ARG A 99 -7.94 14.26 -3.96
CA ARG A 99 -9.00 13.43 -4.52
C ARG A 99 -10.36 14.03 -4.16
N THR A 100 -11.10 14.46 -5.18
CA THR A 100 -12.44 15.07 -5.05
C THR A 100 -13.57 14.06 -4.92
N LYS A 101 -13.34 12.78 -5.28
CA LYS A 101 -14.34 11.70 -5.22
C LYS A 101 -13.76 10.43 -4.60
N ILE A 102 -14.46 9.85 -3.63
CA ILE A 102 -14.22 8.50 -3.12
C ILE A 102 -15.46 7.64 -3.32
N THR A 103 -15.29 6.37 -3.68
CA THR A 103 -16.38 5.40 -3.77
C THR A 103 -16.08 4.26 -2.79
N PRO A 104 -16.65 4.28 -1.57
CA PRO A 104 -16.56 3.17 -0.65
C PRO A 104 -17.31 1.95 -1.18
N HIS A 105 -16.73 0.77 -1.01
CA HIS A 105 -17.41 -0.49 -1.26
C HIS A 105 -17.95 -1.03 0.07
N PHE A 106 -19.27 -1.21 0.18
CA PHE A 106 -19.91 -1.80 1.34
C PHE A 106 -20.13 -3.30 1.09
N GLY A 107 -19.41 -4.16 1.84
CA GLY A 107 -19.54 -5.60 1.75
C GLY A 107 -20.51 -6.15 2.80
N GLY A 108 -21.78 -6.32 2.45
CA GLY A 108 -22.77 -7.03 3.28
C GLY A 108 -24.10 -6.31 3.49
N VAL A 109 -25.15 -7.11 3.78
CA VAL A 109 -26.58 -6.77 3.99
C VAL A 109 -26.77 -5.44 4.73
N PRO A 110 -27.76 -4.60 4.34
CA PRO A 110 -28.07 -3.36 5.05
C PRO A 110 -28.22 -3.64 6.56
N PRO A 111 -27.76 -2.72 7.43
CA PRO A 111 -27.91 -2.89 8.86
C PRO A 111 -29.39 -3.16 9.14
N GLN A 112 -29.71 -4.32 9.74
CA GLN A 112 -31.02 -4.46 10.35
C GLN A 112 -31.16 -3.28 11.33
N PRO A 113 -32.31 -2.59 11.35
CA PRO A 113 -32.52 -1.54 12.34
C PRO A 113 -32.19 -2.15 13.70
N MET A 114 -31.31 -1.46 14.43
CA MET A 114 -30.90 -1.83 15.78
C MET A 114 -32.16 -1.89 16.64
N ARG A 115 -32.80 -3.05 16.70
CA ARG A 115 -33.81 -3.34 17.71
C ARG A 115 -33.07 -3.29 19.02
N GLU A 116 -33.36 -2.26 19.81
CA GLU A 116 -32.92 -2.09 21.19
C GLU A 116 -33.13 -3.41 21.94
N ALA A 117 -32.06 -4.20 22.05
CA ALA A 117 -32.02 -5.39 22.88
C ALA A 117 -31.33 -5.02 24.20
N PHE A 118 -31.97 -4.15 24.98
CA PHE A 118 -31.86 -4.27 26.43
C PHE A 118 -32.60 -5.55 26.83
N ARG A 119 -31.90 -6.68 26.87
CA ARG A 119 -32.23 -7.74 27.82
C ARG A 119 -31.07 -7.88 28.78
N ALA A 120 -31.39 -7.50 30.01
CA ALA A 120 -30.53 -7.50 31.17
C ALA A 120 -29.83 -8.85 31.38
N ALA A 121 -28.60 -8.75 31.85
CA ALA A 121 -27.88 -9.85 32.47
C ALA A 121 -28.68 -10.41 33.67
N GLY A 122 -28.77 -11.74 33.73
CA GLY A 122 -28.87 -12.49 34.98
C GLY A 122 -30.20 -12.43 35.74
N VAL A 123 -31.02 -13.47 35.58
CA VAL A 123 -31.80 -14.03 36.68
C VAL A 123 -31.65 -15.56 36.64
N ARG A 124 -31.16 -16.14 37.73
CA ARG A 124 -31.08 -17.58 37.99
C ARG A 124 -32.43 -18.11 38.46
N GLY A 125 -32.87 -19.23 37.88
CA GLY A 125 -33.76 -20.26 38.47
C GLY A 125 -35.21 -19.84 38.79
N PRO A 126 -36.09 -20.78 39.16
CA PRO A 126 -35.87 -22.23 39.41
C PRO A 126 -35.85 -23.11 38.17
#